data_AF-A0A4P6DT36-F1
#
_entry.id   AF-A0A4P6DT36-F1
#
_cell.length_a   1.000
_cell.length_b   1.000
_cell.length_c   1.000
_cell.angle_alpha   90.00
_cell.angle_beta   90.00
_cell.angle_gamma   90.00
#
_symmetry.space_group_name_H-M   'P 1'
#
loop_
_entity.id
_entity.type
_entity.pdbx_description
1 polymer ?
#
loop_
_entity_poly.entity_id
_entity_poly.type
_entity_poly.pdbx_seq_one_letter_code
_entity_poly.pdbx_strand_id
1 'polypeptide(L)'
;MYVIFNGYGDEIARSEDMPDLAFDLSGLDELDKPRDDRDPWPTISAVDPYGNAVSVTTNRDGEGLFERLPDGGGYQQLAGTLQYHMPRSESSAQYALRRRYLDMFVRDESMVEAMRQADADAEMERRTEELWPL
;
A
#
# COMPACT_ATOMS: atom_id res chain seq x y z
N MET A 1 5.05 -1.83 18.84
CA MET A 1 3.60 -1.90 18.63
C MET A 1 3.29 -1.48 17.21
N TYR A 2 2.37 -2.15 16.52
CA TYR A 2 1.86 -1.74 15.22
C TYR A 2 0.72 -0.75 15.41
N VAL A 3 0.83 0.44 14.84
CA VAL A 3 -0.27 1.41 14.76
C VAL A 3 -0.84 1.35 13.35
N ILE A 4 -2.12 1.03 13.26
CA ILE A 4 -2.82 0.74 12.01
C ILE A 4 -3.74 1.91 11.68
N PHE A 5 -3.64 2.35 10.43
CA PHE A 5 -4.38 3.46 9.88
C PHE A 5 -5.30 2.97 8.76
N ASN A 6 -6.42 3.66 8.54
CA ASN A 6 -7.25 3.43 7.37
C ASN A 6 -6.69 4.17 6.13
N GLY A 7 -7.34 3.99 4.99
CA GLY A 7 -7.00 4.70 3.74
C GLY A 7 -7.19 6.22 3.76
N TYR A 8 -7.83 6.78 4.80
CA TYR A 8 -8.00 8.21 5.01
C TYR A 8 -6.93 8.81 5.93
N GLY A 9 -6.07 7.97 6.53
CA GLY A 9 -5.03 8.40 7.46
C GLY A 9 -5.50 8.51 8.91
N ASP A 10 -6.65 7.93 9.26
CA ASP A 10 -7.10 7.85 10.66
C ASP A 10 -6.53 6.60 11.34
N GLU A 11 -6.05 6.74 12.57
CA GLU A 11 -5.69 5.59 13.41
C GLU A 11 -6.94 4.79 13.77
N ILE A 12 -6.96 3.49 13.46
CA ILE A 12 -8.11 2.61 13.68
C ILE A 12 -7.83 1.48 14.67
N ALA A 13 -6.56 1.10 14.85
CA ALA A 13 -6.19 0.03 15.77
C ALA A 13 -4.72 0.11 16.21
N ARG A 14 -4.43 -0.50 17.36
CA ARG A 14 -3.08 -0.79 17.86
C ARG A 14 -2.97 -2.26 18.20
N SER A 15 -1.87 -2.90 17.81
CA SER A 15 -1.64 -4.32 18.04
C SER A 15 -0.17 -4.60 18.34
N GLU A 16 0.10 -5.55 19.23
CA GLU A 16 1.48 -6.03 19.43
C GLU A 16 1.95 -6.87 18.24
N ASP A 17 1.03 -7.66 17.69
CA ASP A 17 1.28 -8.54 16.54
C ASP A 17 0.80 -7.92 15.23
N MET A 18 1.39 -8.38 14.13
CA MET A 18 0.92 -8.04 12.79
C MET A 18 -0.51 -8.54 12.61
N PRO A 19 -1.43 -7.74 12.04
CA PRO A 19 -2.75 -8.21 11.66
C PRO A 19 -2.65 -9.42 10.72
N ASP A 20 -3.52 -10.40 10.96
CA ASP A 20 -3.63 -11.55 10.07
C ASP A 20 -4.33 -11.12 8.78
N LEU A 21 -3.61 -11.21 7.66
CA LEU A 21 -4.11 -10.77 6.36
C LEU A 21 -4.77 -11.96 5.66
N ALA A 22 -6.02 -11.78 5.24
CA ALA A 22 -6.68 -12.71 4.34
C ALA A 22 -6.18 -12.46 2.91
N PHE A 23 -5.50 -13.44 2.31
CA PHE A 23 -4.94 -13.34 0.96
C PHE A 23 -5.89 -13.94 -0.07
N ASP A 24 -6.10 -13.21 -1.16
CA ASP A 24 -6.67 -13.72 -2.40
C ASP A 24 -5.57 -13.71 -3.46
N LEU A 25 -5.08 -14.91 -3.78
CA LEU A 25 -4.00 -15.11 -4.74
C LEU A 25 -4.50 -15.71 -6.06
N SER A 26 -5.81 -15.72 -6.31
CA SER A 26 -6.41 -16.29 -7.52
C SER A 26 -5.85 -15.71 -8.82
N GLY A 27 -5.39 -14.44 -8.80
CA GLY A 27 -4.69 -13.84 -9.93
C GLY A 27 -3.39 -14.56 -10.35
N LEU A 28 -2.80 -15.40 -9.49
CA LEU A 28 -1.68 -16.27 -9.87
C LEU A 28 -2.12 -17.41 -10.79
N ASP A 29 -3.31 -17.97 -10.56
CA ASP A 29 -3.85 -19.08 -11.36
C ASP A 29 -4.10 -18.63 -12.82
N GLU A 30 -4.39 -17.34 -13.03
CA GLU A 30 -4.48 -16.76 -14.37
C GLU A 30 -3.17 -16.88 -15.15
N LEU A 31 -2.02 -16.83 -14.47
CA LEU A 31 -0.72 -16.89 -15.13
C LEU A 31 -0.36 -18.29 -15.65
N ASP A 32 -1.03 -19.33 -15.15
CA ASP A 32 -0.86 -20.71 -15.61
C ASP A 32 -1.73 -21.03 -16.84
N LYS A 33 -2.75 -20.22 -17.12
CA LYS A 33 -3.60 -20.37 -18.30
C LYS A 33 -2.88 -19.95 -19.59
N PRO A 34 -3.30 -20.46 -20.77
CA PRO A 34 -2.88 -19.91 -22.04
C PRO A 34 -3.19 -18.41 -22.11
N ARG A 35 -2.27 -17.62 -22.68
CA ARG A 35 -2.31 -16.15 -22.66
C ARG A 35 -3.66 -15.55 -23.05
N ASP A 36 -4.28 -16.08 -24.11
CA ASP A 36 -5.51 -15.50 -24.66
C ASP A 36 -6.77 -15.86 -23.84
N ASP A 37 -6.64 -16.83 -22.92
CA ASP A 37 -7.68 -17.26 -21.99
C ASP A 37 -7.55 -16.58 -20.61
N ARG A 38 -6.50 -15.77 -20.40
CA ARG A 38 -6.25 -15.07 -19.14
C ARG A 38 -7.14 -13.86 -18.99
N ASP A 39 -7.48 -13.55 -17.75
CA ASP A 39 -8.02 -12.25 -17.43
C ASP A 39 -7.08 -11.13 -17.92
N PRO A 40 -7.58 -10.03 -18.51
CA PRO A 40 -6.74 -8.94 -19.00
C PRO A 40 -5.90 -8.28 -17.89
N TRP A 41 -6.40 -8.35 -16.66
CA TRP A 41 -5.85 -7.69 -15.49
C TRP A 41 -5.81 -8.64 -14.29
N PRO A 42 -4.95 -9.67 -14.29
CA PRO A 42 -4.84 -10.55 -13.13
C PRO A 42 -4.49 -9.74 -11.89
N THR A 43 -5.20 -10.03 -10.80
CA THR A 43 -5.08 -9.29 -9.53
C THR A 43 -4.90 -10.27 -8.39
N ILE A 44 -3.92 -9.97 -7.54
CA ILE A 44 -3.83 -10.55 -6.20
C ILE A 44 -4.14 -9.47 -5.17
N SER A 45 -4.72 -9.85 -4.04
CA SER A 45 -5.07 -8.90 -3.00
C SER A 45 -4.91 -9.48 -1.60
N ALA A 46 -4.85 -8.60 -0.62
CA ALA A 46 -4.90 -8.94 0.79
C ALA A 46 -5.79 -7.94 1.53
N VAL A 47 -6.56 -8.44 2.49
CA VAL A 47 -7.45 -7.63 3.33
C VAL A 47 -7.15 -7.92 4.79
N ASP A 48 -7.01 -6.86 5.58
CA ASP A 48 -6.84 -6.98 7.04
C ASP A 48 -8.20 -7.17 7.76
N PRO A 49 -8.21 -7.51 9.06
CA PRO A 49 -9.44 -7.68 9.82
C PRO A 49 -10.28 -6.40 10.00
N TYR A 50 -9.70 -5.24 9.69
CA TYR A 50 -10.33 -3.92 9.81
C TYR A 50 -10.92 -3.43 8.47
N GLY A 51 -10.75 -4.19 7.40
CA GLY A 51 -11.25 -3.89 6.06
C GLY A 51 -10.29 -3.08 5.18
N ASN A 52 -9.05 -2.82 5.62
CA ASN A 52 -8.04 -2.24 4.75
C ASN A 52 -7.59 -3.26 3.71
N ALA A 53 -7.61 -2.86 2.44
CA ALA A 53 -7.25 -3.72 1.33
C ALA A 53 -6.02 -3.18 0.60
N VAL A 54 -5.12 -4.08 0.24
CA VAL A 54 -4.06 -3.83 -0.75
C VAL A 54 -4.20 -4.81 -1.90
N SER A 55 -3.82 -4.38 -3.10
CA SER A 55 -3.83 -5.23 -4.28
C SER A 55 -2.60 -5.01 -5.14
N VAL A 56 -2.33 -5.97 -6.01
CA VAL A 56 -1.31 -5.93 -7.06
C VAL A 56 -2.01 -6.42 -8.32
N THR A 57 -2.16 -5.53 -9.30
CA THR A 57 -2.79 -5.83 -10.58
C THR A 57 -1.74 -5.73 -11.68
N THR A 58 -1.68 -6.72 -12.55
CA THR A 58 -0.73 -6.79 -13.66
C THR A 58 -1.44 -6.91 -15.01
N ASN A 59 -0.75 -6.76 -16.14
CA ASN A 59 -1.34 -7.10 -17.44
C ASN A 59 -1.47 -8.64 -17.60
N ARG A 60 -2.19 -9.12 -18.62
CA ARG A 60 -2.33 -10.58 -18.91
C ARG A 60 -1.03 -11.37 -19.03
N ASP A 61 0.08 -10.71 -19.35
CA ASP A 61 1.39 -11.35 -19.48
C ASP A 61 2.06 -11.55 -18.11
N GLY A 62 1.49 -10.97 -17.06
CA GLY A 62 2.07 -10.97 -15.72
C GLY A 62 3.13 -9.89 -15.58
N GLU A 63 3.10 -8.83 -16.39
CA GLU A 63 4.15 -7.81 -16.45
C GLU A 63 3.63 -6.37 -16.28
N GLY A 64 4.52 -5.50 -15.82
CA GLY A 64 4.30 -4.05 -15.88
C GLY A 64 4.61 -3.53 -17.28
N LEU A 65 3.71 -2.71 -17.85
CA LEU A 65 3.97 -2.02 -19.11
C LEU A 65 4.51 -0.61 -18.82
N PHE A 66 5.69 -0.31 -19.35
CA PHE A 66 6.35 0.98 -19.19
C PHE A 66 6.69 1.58 -20.55
N GLU A 67 6.53 2.89 -20.67
CA GLU A 67 6.93 3.68 -21.83
C GLU A 67 7.97 4.73 -21.41
N ARG A 68 8.95 4.99 -22.28
CA ARG A 68 9.96 6.02 -22.02
C ARG A 68 9.38 7.41 -22.27
N LEU A 69 9.56 8.34 -21.33
CA LEU A 69 9.09 9.71 -21.48
C LEU A 69 9.78 10.40 -22.67
N PRO A 70 9.04 11.24 -23.45
CA PRO A 70 9.58 11.91 -24.63
C PRO A 70 10.77 12.84 -24.38
N ASP A 71 10.87 13.41 -23.17
CA ASP A 71 11.98 14.26 -22.72
C ASP A 71 13.24 13.48 -22.33
N GLY A 72 13.16 12.15 -22.34
CA GLY A 72 14.23 11.24 -21.96
C GLY A 72 14.52 11.16 -20.46
N GLY A 73 13.69 11.79 -19.62
CA GLY A 73 13.88 11.91 -18.17
C GLY A 73 13.49 10.69 -17.34
N GLY A 74 12.80 9.70 -17.93
CA GLY A 74 12.39 8.52 -17.19
C GLY A 74 11.44 7.59 -17.94
N TYR A 75 10.77 6.71 -17.19
CA TYR A 75 9.73 5.82 -17.68
C TYR A 75 8.41 6.11 -16.97
N GLN A 76 7.32 6.07 -17.72
CA GLN A 76 5.96 6.11 -17.19
C GLN A 76 5.37 4.71 -17.23
N GLN A 77 4.75 4.28 -16.13
CA GLN A 77 3.95 3.06 -16.13
C GLN A 77 2.61 3.30 -16.82
N LEU A 78 2.32 2.50 -17.84
CA LEU A 78 1.05 2.53 -18.57
C LEU A 78 0.03 1.55 -17.99
N ALA A 79 0.50 0.42 -17.46
CA ALA A 79 -0.34 -0.65 -16.96
C ALA A 79 0.44 -1.60 -16.01
N GLY A 80 -0.28 -2.28 -15.12
CA GLY A 80 0.27 -3.27 -14.19
C GLY A 80 0.81 -2.69 -12.87
N THR A 81 1.79 -3.34 -12.26
CA THR A 81 2.47 -2.84 -11.04
C THR A 81 3.89 -2.39 -11.29
N LEU A 82 4.49 -1.65 -10.35
CA LEU A 82 5.89 -1.22 -10.44
C LEU A 82 6.88 -2.38 -10.60
N GLN A 83 6.46 -3.61 -10.30
CA GLN A 83 7.23 -4.81 -10.58
C GLN A 83 7.12 -5.12 -12.07
N TYR A 84 8.26 -5.28 -12.74
CA TYR A 84 8.30 -5.74 -14.13
C TYR A 84 7.60 -7.09 -14.32
N HIS A 85 7.53 -7.92 -13.27
CA HIS A 85 6.78 -9.19 -13.29
C HIS A 85 6.01 -9.40 -11.98
N MET A 86 4.78 -9.90 -12.09
CA MET A 86 4.01 -10.39 -10.95
C MET A 86 4.74 -11.58 -10.29
N PRO A 87 4.79 -11.63 -8.95
CA PRO A 87 5.38 -12.77 -8.25
C PRO A 87 4.67 -14.07 -8.64
N ARG A 88 5.42 -15.13 -8.94
CA ARG A 88 4.84 -16.42 -9.38
C ARG A 88 4.64 -17.45 -8.28
N SER A 89 5.24 -17.24 -7.11
CA SER A 89 5.01 -18.12 -5.95
C SER A 89 4.08 -17.43 -4.96
N GLU A 90 3.27 -18.24 -4.27
CA GLU A 90 2.40 -17.74 -3.20
C GLU A 90 3.19 -16.96 -2.15
N SER A 91 4.35 -17.50 -1.71
CA SER A 91 5.17 -16.84 -0.69
C SER A 91 5.67 -15.46 -1.13
N SER A 92 6.08 -15.31 -2.39
CA SER A 92 6.53 -14.01 -2.91
C SER A 92 5.36 -13.05 -3.12
N ALA A 93 4.20 -13.55 -3.52
CA ALA A 93 2.97 -12.77 -3.64
C ALA A 93 2.49 -12.25 -2.28
N GLN A 94 2.45 -13.11 -1.26
CA GLN A 94 2.15 -12.73 0.12
C GLN A 94 3.14 -11.71 0.66
N TYR A 95 4.44 -11.89 0.39
CA TYR A 95 5.46 -10.92 0.79
C TYR A 95 5.22 -9.54 0.16
N ALA A 96 4.95 -9.49 -1.16
CA ALA A 96 4.68 -8.25 -1.87
C ALA A 96 3.44 -7.52 -1.30
N LEU A 97 2.35 -8.26 -1.06
CA LEU A 97 1.13 -7.71 -0.46
C LEU A 97 1.35 -7.24 0.97
N ARG A 98 2.04 -8.01 1.81
CA ARG A 98 2.40 -7.61 3.19
C ARG A 98 3.23 -6.34 3.19
N ARG A 99 4.22 -6.23 2.29
CA ARG A 99 5.05 -5.04 2.20
C ARG A 99 4.22 -3.81 1.85
N ARG A 100 3.32 -3.95 0.87
CA ARG A 100 2.42 -2.87 0.46
C ARG A 100 1.47 -2.45 1.58
N TYR A 101 0.93 -3.42 2.32
CA TYR A 101 0.09 -3.18 3.49
C TYR A 101 0.83 -2.36 4.55
N LEU A 102 2.06 -2.78 4.88
CA LEU A 102 2.92 -2.07 5.83
C LEU A 102 3.18 -0.62 5.41
N ASP A 103 3.56 -0.42 4.14
CA ASP A 103 3.89 0.91 3.63
C ASP A 103 2.65 1.84 3.62
N MET A 104 1.45 1.30 3.37
CA MET A 104 0.21 2.08 3.27
C MET A 104 -0.45 2.35 4.62
N PHE A 105 -0.61 1.31 5.46
CA PHE A 105 -1.54 1.34 6.60
C PHE A 105 -0.85 1.24 7.94
N VAL A 106 0.46 0.96 7.99
CA VAL A 106 1.18 0.80 9.25
C VAL A 106 2.16 1.95 9.44
N ARG A 107 2.16 2.48 10.66
CA ARG A 107 3.17 3.45 11.11
C ARG A 107 3.81 2.96 12.39
N ASP A 108 5.05 3.39 12.57
CA ASP A 108 5.78 3.17 13.81
C ASP A 108 5.17 4.03 14.92
N GLU A 109 5.06 3.47 16.12
CA GLU A 109 4.49 4.15 17.28
C GLU A 109 5.24 5.45 17.61
N SER A 110 6.58 5.45 17.52
CA SER A 110 7.38 6.65 17.80
C SER A 110 7.12 7.77 16.79
N MET A 111 6.84 7.42 15.53
CA MET A 111 6.45 8.39 14.51
C MET A 111 5.09 9.00 14.82
N VAL A 112 4.13 8.18 15.25
CA VAL A 112 2.78 8.65 15.62
C VAL A 112 2.84 9.56 16.84
N GLU A 113 3.64 9.23 17.84
CA GLU A 113 3.84 10.08 19.02
C GLU A 113 4.50 11.41 18.65
N ALA A 114 5.52 11.40 17.78
CA ALA A 114 6.15 12.62 17.30
C ALA A 114 5.18 13.53 16.54
N MET A 115 4.31 12.96 15.70
CA MET A 115 3.28 13.72 14.99
C MET A 115 2.29 14.37 15.97
N ARG A 116 1.81 13.62 16.96
CA ARG A 116 0.90 14.15 17.98
C ARG A 116 1.53 15.27 18.80
N GLN A 117 2.81 15.14 19.14
CA GLN A 117 3.53 16.19 19.87
C GLN A 117 3.63 17.46 19.01
N ALA A 118 3.98 17.31 17.73
CA ALA A 118 4.05 18.45 16.80
C ALA A 118 2.70 19.15 16.63
N ASP A 119 1.60 18.38 16.53
CA ASP A 119 0.24 18.94 16.44
C ASP A 119 -0.14 19.69 17.72
N ALA A 120 0.18 19.13 18.89
CA ALA A 120 -0.08 19.77 20.18
C ALA A 120 0.73 21.08 20.34
N ASP A 121 2.00 21.07 19.93
CA ASP A 121 2.86 22.25 19.96
C ASP A 121 2.32 23.35 19.01
N ALA A 122 1.89 22.98 17.80
CA ALA A 122 1.29 23.90 16.84
C ALA A 122 -0.08 24.46 17.29
N GLU A 123 -0.88 23.67 18.01
CA GLU A 123 -2.12 24.16 18.61
C GLU A 123 -1.86 25.11 19.77
N MET A 124 -0.86 24.82 20.59
CA MET A 124 -0.41 25.72 21.66
C MET A 124 0.07 27.06 21.09
N GLU A 125 0.87 27.05 20.02
CA GLU A 125 1.34 28.26 19.33
C GLU A 125 0.17 29.11 18.81
N ARG A 126 -0.75 28.49 18.05
CA ARG A 126 -1.97 29.18 17.57
C ARG A 126 -2.79 29.79 18.71
N ARG A 127 -2.98 29.05 19.80
CA ARG A 127 -3.73 29.54 20.96
C ARG A 127 -3.01 30.70 21.65
N THR A 128 -1.68 30.70 21.68
CA THR A 128 -0.91 31.84 22.22
C THR A 128 -1.02 33.07 21.33
N GLU A 129 -1.01 32.93 20.00
CA GLU A 129 -1.21 34.02 19.05
C GLU A 129 -2.63 34.62 19.13
N GLU A 130 -3.65 33.80 19.35
CA GLU A 130 -5.03 34.27 19.55
C GLU A 130 -5.22 35.02 20.88
N LEU A 131 -4.53 34.61 21.94
CA LEU A 131 -4.64 35.24 23.26
C LEU A 131 -3.80 36.51 23.39
N TRP A 132 -2.69 36.61 22.67
CA TRP A 132 -1.81 37.79 22.65
C TRP A 132 -1.45 38.18 21.21
N PRO A 133 -2.40 38.75 20.45
CA PRO A 133 -2.09 39.29 19.14
C PRO A 133 -1.14 40.49 19.31
N LEU A 134 0.01 40.44 18.64
CA LEU A 134 0.96 41.55 18.56
C LEU A 134 0.39 42.75 17.82
#